data_AF-A0A051TWE3-F1
#
_entry.id   AF-A0A051TWE3-F1
#
_cell.length_a   1.000
_cell.length_b   1.000
_cell.length_c   1.000
_cell.angle_alpha   90.00
_cell.angle_beta   90.00
_cell.angle_gamma   90.00
#
_symmetry.space_group_name_H-M   'P 1'
#
loop_
_entity.id
_entity.type
_entity.pdbx_description
1 polymer ?
#
loop_
_entity_poly.entity_id
_entity_poly.type
_entity_poly.pdbx_seq_one_letter_code
_entity_poly.pdbx_strand_id
1 'polypeptide(L)'
;MALGRLITQLPERQQVIVKLQFYQCLTQSQISQRCGISQVHVSRLLTTALARLRAQLSDCPNESSRPDLYRAPHSSHRAFEAAG
;
A
#
# COMPACT_ATOMS: atom_id res chain seq x y z
N MET A 1 -0.21 -10.64 -9.15
CA MET A 1 -0.51 -9.19 -9.01
C MET A 1 -0.72 -8.85 -7.54
N ALA A 2 0.09 -7.96 -6.95
CA ALA A 2 0.05 -7.63 -5.52
C ALA A 2 -1.30 -7.01 -5.09
N LEU A 3 -1.92 -6.19 -5.94
CA LEU A 3 -3.17 -5.49 -5.65
C LEU A 3 -4.36 -6.44 -5.40
N GLY A 4 -4.46 -7.54 -6.16
CA GLY A 4 -5.54 -8.52 -5.97
C GLY A 4 -5.52 -9.15 -4.57
N ARG A 5 -4.33 -9.40 -3.99
CA ARG A 5 -4.19 -9.88 -2.62
C ARG A 5 -4.61 -8.84 -1.59
N LEU A 6 -4.22 -7.58 -1.77
CA LEU A 6 -4.61 -6.49 -0.86
C LEU A 6 -6.13 -6.29 -0.87
N ILE A 7 -6.78 -6.41 -2.03
CA ILE A 7 -8.24 -6.37 -2.13
C ILE A 7 -8.87 -7.49 -1.30
N THR A 8 -8.33 -8.72 -1.31
CA THR A 8 -8.88 -9.83 -0.50
C THR A 8 -8.78 -9.62 1.01
N GLN A 9 -7.97 -8.66 1.48
CA GLN A 9 -7.85 -8.30 2.90
C GLN A 9 -8.85 -7.22 3.33
N LEU A 10 -9.58 -6.60 2.39
CA LEU A 10 -10.66 -5.67 2.74
C LEU A 10 -11.86 -6.42 3.33
N PRO A 11 -12.71 -5.77 4.15
CA PRO A 11 -14.01 -6.32 4.51
C PRO A 11 -14.82 -6.69 3.27
N GLU A 12 -15.55 -7.80 3.34
CA GLU A 12 -16.26 -8.38 2.20
C GLU A 12 -17.09 -7.35 1.40
N ARG A 13 -17.82 -6.48 2.12
CA ARG A 13 -18.63 -5.42 1.50
C ARG A 13 -17.81 -4.44 0.68
N GLN A 14 -16.61 -4.07 1.15
CA GLN A 14 -15.69 -3.19 0.44
C GLN A 14 -15.07 -3.90 -0.78
N GLN A 15 -14.76 -5.20 -0.67
CA GLN A 15 -14.27 -5.99 -1.81
C GLN A 15 -15.27 -5.98 -2.97
N VAL A 16 -16.55 -6.23 -2.66
CA VAL A 16 -17.62 -6.24 -3.66
C VAL A 16 -17.72 -4.89 -4.35
N ILE A 17 -17.77 -3.79 -3.59
CA ILE A 17 -17.91 -2.44 -4.15
C ILE A 17 -16.70 -2.07 -5.02
N VAL A 18 -15.47 -2.39 -4.58
CA VAL A 18 -14.25 -2.17 -5.37
C VAL A 18 -14.28 -2.98 -6.68
N LYS A 19 -14.72 -4.24 -6.63
CA LYS A 19 -14.86 -5.07 -7.84
C LYS A 19 -15.87 -4.48 -8.82
N LEU A 20 -17.04 -4.06 -8.33
CA LEU A 20 -18.05 -3.43 -9.18
C LEU A 20 -17.55 -2.13 -9.81
N GLN A 21 -16.87 -1.29 -9.04
CA GLN A 21 -16.40 0.02 -9.51
C GLN A 21 -15.26 -0.09 -10.54
N PHE A 22 -14.26 -0.94 -10.29
CA PHE A 22 -13.01 -0.93 -11.05
C PHE A 22 -12.86 -2.09 -12.05
N TYR A 23 -13.53 -3.22 -11.82
CA TYR A 23 -13.49 -4.36 -12.76
C TYR A 23 -14.74 -4.43 -13.64
N GLN A 24 -15.89 -4.00 -13.13
CA GLN A 24 -17.14 -3.95 -13.89
C GLN A 24 -17.51 -2.54 -14.36
N CYS A 25 -16.65 -1.54 -14.06
CA CYS A 25 -16.83 -0.14 -14.47
C CYS A 25 -18.20 0.45 -14.11
N LEU A 26 -18.85 -0.03 -13.05
CA LEU A 26 -20.13 0.50 -12.61
C LEU A 26 -19.94 1.84 -11.91
N THR A 27 -20.88 2.76 -12.13
CA THR A 27 -20.96 4.02 -11.39
C THR A 27 -21.44 3.80 -9.96
N GLN A 28 -21.16 4.74 -9.05
CA GLN A 28 -21.64 4.65 -7.67
C GLN A 28 -23.18 4.57 -7.57
N SER A 29 -23.92 5.22 -8.48
CA SER A 29 -25.38 5.12 -8.55
C SER A 29 -25.83 3.71 -8.92
N GLN A 30 -25.24 3.10 -9.96
CA GLN A 30 -25.52 1.71 -10.33
C GLN A 30 -25.15 0.73 -9.22
N ILE A 31 -24.04 0.96 -8.51
CA ILE A 31 -23.64 0.16 -7.34
C ILE A 31 -24.65 0.32 -6.21
N SER A 32 -25.13 1.54 -5.95
CA SER A 32 -26.11 1.84 -4.91
C SER A 32 -27.40 1.05 -5.12
N GLN A 33 -27.90 1.01 -6.36
CA GLN A 33 -29.07 0.24 -6.77
C GLN A 33 -28.82 -1.27 -6.62
N ARG A 34 -27.69 -1.76 -7.12
CA ARG A 34 -27.35 -3.20 -7.08
C ARG A 34 -27.14 -3.72 -5.66
N CYS A 35 -26.59 -2.91 -4.78
CA CYS A 35 -26.26 -3.31 -3.41
C CYS A 35 -27.36 -2.97 -2.39
N GLY A 36 -28.40 -2.23 -2.79
CA GLY A 36 -29.49 -1.82 -1.89
C GLY A 36 -29.05 -0.84 -0.80
N ILE A 37 -28.09 0.03 -1.08
CA ILE A 37 -27.57 1.03 -0.13
C ILE A 37 -27.48 2.40 -0.81
N SER A 38 -27.48 3.49 -0.04
CA SER A 38 -27.40 4.83 -0.62
C SER A 38 -26.05 5.11 -1.30
N GLN A 39 -26.04 6.00 -2.30
CA GLN A 39 -24.81 6.43 -2.98
C GLN A 39 -23.79 7.04 -1.99
N VAL A 40 -24.25 7.75 -0.95
CA VAL A 40 -23.37 8.26 0.11
C VAL A 40 -22.70 7.12 0.87
N HIS A 41 -23.44 6.04 1.18
CA HIS A 41 -22.85 4.86 1.81
C HIS A 41 -21.82 4.21 0.87
N VAL A 42 -22.11 4.07 -0.42
CA VAL A 42 -21.14 3.58 -1.43
C VAL A 42 -19.86 4.43 -1.43
N SER A 43 -19.99 5.76 -1.47
CA SER A 43 -18.87 6.70 -1.45
C SER A 43 -17.99 6.54 -0.20
N ARG A 44 -18.61 6.41 0.98
CA ARG A 44 -17.89 6.18 2.25
C ARG A 44 -17.13 4.85 2.24
N LEU A 45 -17.76 3.79 1.72
CA LEU A 45 -17.12 2.48 1.61
C LEU A 45 -15.94 2.49 0.62
N LEU A 46 -16.08 3.16 -0.54
CA LEU A 46 -14.99 3.32 -1.50
C LEU A 46 -13.83 4.12 -0.90
N THR A 47 -14.13 5.26 -0.27
CA THR A 47 -13.09 6.11 0.36
C THR A 47 -12.32 5.33 1.42
N THR A 48 -13.03 4.59 2.28
CA THR A 48 -12.42 3.78 3.33
C THR A 48 -11.59 2.63 2.75
N ALA A 49 -12.08 1.95 1.72
CA ALA A 49 -11.37 0.87 1.05
C ALA A 49 -10.08 1.37 0.40
N LEU A 50 -10.14 2.47 -0.35
CA LEU A 50 -8.97 3.07 -1.01
C LEU A 50 -7.94 3.58 0.00
N ALA A 51 -8.37 4.16 1.12
CA ALA A 51 -7.47 4.57 2.19
C ALA A 51 -6.70 3.38 2.78
N ARG A 52 -7.38 2.24 3.01
CA ARG A 52 -6.75 1.01 3.50
C ARG A 52 -5.78 0.42 2.50
N LEU A 53 -6.17 0.34 1.22
CA LEU A 53 -5.29 -0.14 0.16
C LEU A 53 -4.04 0.73 0.04
N ARG A 54 -4.18 2.06 0.13
CA ARG A 54 -3.04 2.99 0.11
C ARG A 54 -2.10 2.76 1.30
N ALA A 55 -2.64 2.61 2.52
CA ALA A 55 -1.84 2.32 3.69
C ALA A 55 -1.04 1.02 3.54
N GLN A 56 -1.68 -0.06 3.07
CA GLN A 56 -1.01 -1.35 2.83
C GLN A 56 0.08 -1.28 1.75
N LEU A 57 -0.11 -0.44 0.73
CA LEU A 57 0.91 -0.20 -0.29
C LEU A 57 2.09 0.61 0.24
N SER A 58 1.85 1.56 1.14
CA SER A 58 2.88 2.37 1.77
C SER A 58 3.66 1.62 2.86
N ASP A 59 3.03 0.63 3.51
CA ASP A 59 3.63 -0.19 4.56
C ASP A 59 4.39 -1.41 4.01
N CYS A 60 4.38 -1.61 2.69
CA CYS A 60 5.34 -2.50 2.05
C CYS A 60 6.72 -1.85 2.20
N PRO A 61 7.68 -2.47 2.91
CA PRO A 61 8.98 -1.86 3.14
C PRO A 61 9.59 -1.51 1.78
N ASN A 62 9.73 -0.22 1.53
CA ASN A 62 10.43 0.26 0.36
C ASN A 62 11.87 -0.21 0.50
N GLU A 63 12.32 -1.13 -0.36
CA GLU A 63 13.68 -1.67 -0.33
C GLU A 63 14.76 -0.56 -0.52
N SER A 64 14.33 0.65 -0.89
CA SER A 64 15.15 1.87 -0.94
C SER A 64 15.44 2.53 0.43
N SER A 65 14.84 2.08 1.53
CA SER A 65 15.17 2.53 2.90
C SER A 65 16.02 1.50 3.65
N ARG A 66 16.97 0.85 2.98
CA ARG A 66 18.05 0.13 3.66
C ARG A 66 19.03 1.17 4.22
N PRO A 67 19.19 1.30 5.55
CA PRO A 67 20.25 2.13 6.10
C PRO A 67 21.59 1.53 5.70
N ASP A 68 22.50 2.40 5.26
CA ASP A 68 23.88 2.16 4.82
C ASP A 68 24.56 0.90 5.38
N LEU A 69 24.35 -0.24 4.75
CA LEU A 69 25.18 -1.45 4.93
C LEU A 69 26.52 -1.35 4.19
N TYR A 70 26.80 -0.19 3.56
CA TYR A 70 28.10 0.17 3.00
C TYR A 70 28.67 1.41 3.70
N ARG A 71 28.90 1.35 5.02
CA ARG A 71 29.97 2.13 5.63
C ARG A 71 31.13 1.20 5.94
N ALA A 72 31.91 0.88 4.91
CA ALA A 72 33.21 0.27 5.12
C ALA A 72 34.02 1.19 6.06
N PRO A 73 34.70 0.65 7.08
CA PRO A 73 35.60 1.47 7.89
C PRO A 73 36.73 1.95 6.96
N HIS A 74 36.89 3.26 6.85
CA HIS A 74 38.07 3.86 6.26
C HIS A 74 39.29 3.38 7.06
N SER A 75 39.89 2.29 6.59
CA SER A 75 41.19 1.82 7.04
C SER A 75 42.22 2.52 6.17
N SER A 76 42.77 3.64 6.67
CA SER A 76 43.98 4.34 6.20
C SER A 76 44.08 5.65 7.01
N HIS A 77 45.14 6.07 7.69
CA HIS A 77 46.53 5.61 7.74
C HIS A 77 47.20 6.43 8.87
N ARG A 78 47.35 5.87 10.08
CA ARG A 78 48.33 6.35 11.08
C ARG A 78 48.86 5.16 11.88
N ALA A 79 49.68 4.37 11.22
CA ALA A 79 50.70 3.56 11.86
C ALA A 79 52.02 4.03 11.28
N PHE A 80 52.79 4.79 12.07
CA PHE A 80 54.24 4.66 12.19
C PHE A 80 54.69 5.64 13.27
N GLU A 81 54.56 5.17 14.51
CA GLU A 81 55.42 5.56 15.61
C GLU A 81 56.29 4.32 15.90
N ALA A 82 57.56 4.54 16.25
CA ALA A 82 58.61 3.58 16.60
C ALA A 82 59.48 2.99 15.45
N ALA A 83 60.64 3.61 15.22
CA ALA A 83 61.96 2.96 15.33
C ALA A 83 63.08 3.92 14.90
N GLY A 84 64.08 4.13 15.78
CA GLY A 84 65.41 4.67 15.43
C GLY A 84 65.71 6.04 15.99
#